data_AF-A0A239CK27-F1
#
_entry.id   AF-A0A239CK27-F1
#
_cell.length_a   1.000
_cell.length_b   1.000
_cell.length_c   1.000
_cell.angle_alpha   90.00
_cell.angle_beta   90.00
_cell.angle_gamma   90.00
#
_symmetry.space_group_name_H-M   'P 1'
#
loop_
_entity.id
_entity.type
_entity.pdbx_description
1 polymer ?
#
loop_
_entity_poly.entity_id
_entity_poly.type
_entity_poly.pdbx_seq_one_letter_code
_entity_poly.pdbx_strand_id
1 'polypeptide(L)'
;MFRLPKEADTWFDFDIYYFCLIAGLSKGLKEAMPGSEVRDLILRFPQEYRAQSKIITALFLKKELDKMGVSLEDRKTVHETIKKYIDSESPSNLSEEGQKEINKYANGGIIVLKEYFEDKPYSIEMFIINFFKMIDTLNKES
;
A
#
# COMPACT_ATOMS: atom_id res chain seq x y z
N MET A 1 -28.98 -0.92 -17.17
CA MET A 1 -28.19 -1.91 -16.42
C MET A 1 -26.74 -1.71 -16.81
N PHE A 2 -25.89 -1.26 -15.88
CA PHE A 2 -24.46 -1.10 -16.14
C PHE A 2 -23.79 -2.47 -15.91
N ARG A 3 -22.94 -2.89 -16.84
CA ARG A 3 -22.20 -4.15 -16.79
C ARG A 3 -20.76 -3.87 -17.17
N LEU A 4 -19.84 -4.45 -16.42
CA LEU A 4 -18.42 -4.46 -16.75
C LEU A 4 -18.00 -5.88 -17.14
N PRO A 5 -16.89 -6.03 -17.88
CA PRO A 5 -16.26 -7.33 -18.12
C PRO A 5 -15.88 -8.00 -16.80
N LYS A 6 -15.85 -9.33 -16.76
CA LYS A 6 -15.42 -10.10 -15.57
C LYS A 6 -14.00 -9.74 -15.11
N GLU A 7 -13.14 -9.27 -16.02
CA GLU A 7 -11.78 -8.84 -15.64
C GLU A 7 -11.80 -7.63 -14.67
N ALA A 8 -12.81 -6.77 -14.76
CA ALA A 8 -12.92 -5.56 -13.94
C ALA A 8 -13.18 -5.85 -12.45
N ASP A 9 -13.68 -7.04 -12.08
CA ASP A 9 -13.88 -7.40 -10.67
C ASP A 9 -12.56 -7.36 -9.89
N THR A 10 -11.44 -7.72 -10.55
CA THR A 10 -10.10 -7.69 -9.94
C THR A 10 -9.51 -6.29 -9.83
N TRP A 11 -10.00 -5.34 -10.64
CA TRP A 11 -9.55 -3.95 -10.59
C TRP A 11 -10.05 -3.29 -9.30
N PHE A 12 -11.30 -3.54 -8.93
CA PHE A 12 -11.87 -3.01 -7.68
C PHE A 12 -11.16 -3.55 -6.44
N ASP A 13 -10.75 -4.82 -6.44
CA ASP A 13 -9.98 -5.40 -5.35
C ASP A 13 -8.59 -4.74 -5.21
N PHE A 14 -7.94 -4.42 -6.34
CA PHE A 14 -6.68 -3.68 -6.33
C PHE A 14 -6.83 -2.22 -5.86
N ASP A 15 -7.90 -1.54 -6.28
CA ASP A 15 -8.18 -0.17 -5.84
C ASP A 15 -8.37 -0.11 -4.32
N ILE A 16 -9.14 -1.05 -3.75
CA ILE A 16 -9.33 -1.16 -2.30
C ILE A 16 -7.98 -1.36 -1.59
N TYR A 17 -7.19 -2.32 -2.07
CA TYR A 17 -5.85 -2.56 -1.51
C TYR A 17 -4.97 -1.31 -1.60
N TYR A 18 -4.98 -0.61 -2.73
CA TYR A 18 -4.17 0.58 -2.98
C TYR A 18 -4.55 1.72 -2.02
N PHE A 19 -5.84 2.01 -1.83
CA PHE A 19 -6.27 3.05 -0.89
C PHE A 19 -5.85 2.73 0.55
N CYS A 20 -6.01 1.48 0.98
CA CYS A 20 -5.52 1.02 2.28
C CYS A 20 -3.99 1.18 2.38
N LEU A 21 -3.25 0.72 1.38
CA LEU A 21 -1.79 0.83 1.36
C LEU A 21 -1.31 2.28 1.48
N ILE A 22 -1.88 3.19 0.70
CA ILE A 22 -1.49 4.61 0.72
C ILE A 22 -1.80 5.24 2.09
N ALA A 23 -2.96 4.95 2.69
CA ALA A 23 -3.30 5.44 4.03
C ALA A 23 -2.28 4.95 5.08
N GLY A 24 -1.93 3.66 5.06
CA GLY A 24 -0.96 3.07 5.98
C GLY A 24 0.46 3.60 5.79
N LEU A 25 0.93 3.74 4.53
CA LEU A 25 2.23 4.32 4.22
C LEU A 25 2.34 5.79 4.63
N SER A 26 1.29 6.58 4.36
CA SER A 26 1.25 7.99 4.77
C SER A 26 1.35 8.12 6.29
N LYS A 27 0.53 7.39 7.07
CA LYS A 27 0.65 7.41 8.53
C LYS A 27 1.94 6.74 9.04
N GLY A 28 2.52 5.83 8.27
CA GLY A 28 3.57 4.94 8.73
C GLY A 28 3.09 3.85 9.69
N LEU A 29 1.80 3.48 9.65
CA LEU A 29 1.24 2.46 10.52
C LEU A 29 1.39 1.07 9.88
N LYS A 30 1.97 0.13 10.64
CA LYS A 30 2.06 -1.29 10.25
C LYS A 30 1.28 -2.10 11.26
N GLU A 31 0.41 -2.98 10.78
CA GLU A 31 -0.34 -3.87 11.62
C GLU A 31 -0.18 -5.32 11.16
N ALA A 32 0.08 -6.21 12.11
CA ALA A 32 0.20 -7.62 11.82
C ALA A 32 -1.17 -8.17 11.36
N MET A 33 -1.16 -9.03 10.35
CA MET A 33 -2.34 -9.78 9.95
C MET A 33 -2.36 -11.13 10.69
N PRO A 34 -3.31 -11.38 11.61
CA PRO A 34 -3.47 -12.71 12.17
C PRO A 34 -3.90 -13.67 11.06
N GLY A 35 -3.14 -14.76 10.86
CA GLY A 35 -3.28 -15.65 9.70
C GLY A 35 -4.62 -16.39 9.57
N SER A 36 -5.51 -16.31 10.57
CA SER A 36 -6.84 -16.93 10.57
C SER A 36 -7.93 -16.09 9.90
N GLU A 37 -7.70 -14.79 9.63
CA GLU A 37 -8.70 -13.86 9.08
C GLU A 37 -8.19 -13.09 7.85
N VAL A 38 -7.34 -13.71 7.04
CA VAL A 38 -6.81 -13.09 5.82
C VAL A 38 -7.55 -13.64 4.61
N ARG A 39 -8.24 -12.76 3.89
CA ARG A 39 -8.68 -13.05 2.52
C ARG A 39 -7.60 -12.56 1.57
N ASP A 40 -7.14 -13.43 0.67
CA ASP A 40 -6.31 -12.99 -0.45
C ASP A 40 -7.15 -12.04 -1.32
N LEU A 41 -6.90 -10.73 -1.18
CA LEU A 41 -7.57 -9.71 -1.99
C LEU A 41 -7.07 -9.74 -3.44
N ILE A 42 -5.78 -10.03 -3.64
CA ILE A 42 -5.13 -10.00 -4.95
C ILE A 42 -4.20 -11.20 -5.07
N LEU A 43 -4.57 -12.18 -5.90
CA LEU A 43 -3.70 -13.31 -6.22
C LEU A 43 -2.54 -12.91 -7.15
N ARG A 44 -2.69 -11.81 -7.92
CA ARG A 44 -1.70 -11.30 -8.88
C ARG A 44 -1.80 -9.78 -9.01
N PHE A 45 -0.66 -9.10 -8.92
CA PHE A 45 -0.56 -7.67 -9.20
C PHE A 45 -1.09 -7.38 -10.63
N PRO A 46 -2.04 -6.44 -10.83
CA PRO A 46 -2.62 -6.21 -12.15
C PRO A 46 -1.58 -5.74 -13.16
N GLN A 47 -1.58 -6.32 -14.36
CA GLN A 47 -0.54 -6.04 -15.37
C GLN A 47 -0.58 -4.59 -15.85
N GLU A 48 -1.77 -4.00 -15.88
CA GLU A 48 -2.06 -2.63 -16.28
C GLU A 48 -1.34 -1.62 -15.38
N TYR A 49 -1.10 -1.98 -14.11
CA TYR A 49 -0.41 -1.14 -13.14
C TYR A 49 1.08 -1.44 -13.00
N ARG A 50 1.65 -2.32 -13.84
CA ARG A 50 3.05 -2.77 -13.72
C ARG A 50 4.05 -1.63 -13.86
N ALA A 51 3.71 -0.56 -14.59
CA ALA A 51 4.55 0.63 -14.67
C ALA A 51 4.59 1.39 -13.33
N GLN A 52 3.46 1.43 -12.61
CA GLN A 52 3.27 2.11 -11.34
C GLN A 52 3.78 1.29 -10.15
N SER A 53 3.98 -0.02 -10.29
CA SER A 53 4.51 -0.87 -9.21
C SER A 53 5.85 -0.37 -8.68
N LYS A 54 6.73 0.15 -9.56
CA LYS A 54 8.01 0.76 -9.16
C LYS A 54 7.82 1.96 -8.21
N ILE A 55 6.78 2.76 -8.43
CA ILE A 55 6.47 3.93 -7.59
C ILE A 55 6.01 3.46 -6.21
N ILE A 56 5.08 2.49 -6.18
CA ILE A 56 4.58 1.90 -4.93
C ILE A 56 5.75 1.30 -4.13
N THR A 57 6.58 0.53 -4.80
CA THR A 57 7.77 -0.10 -4.21
C THR A 57 8.77 0.93 -3.70
N ALA A 58 9.01 2.03 -4.42
CA ALA A 58 9.89 3.11 -3.98
C ALA A 58 9.34 3.83 -2.73
N LEU A 59 8.03 4.10 -2.69
CA LEU A 59 7.37 4.71 -1.53
C LEU A 59 7.47 3.81 -0.28
N PHE A 60 7.20 2.52 -0.45
CA PHE A 60 7.36 1.52 0.61
C PHE A 60 8.81 1.46 1.11
N LEU A 61 9.78 1.35 0.20
CA LEU A 61 11.19 1.26 0.54
C LEU A 61 11.66 2.50 1.31
N LYS A 62 11.27 3.70 0.86
CA LYS A 62 11.56 4.95 1.56
C LYS A 62 11.05 4.88 3.00
N LYS A 63 9.79 4.49 3.19
CA LYS A 63 9.18 4.42 4.53
C LYS A 63 9.87 3.40 5.44
N GLU A 64 10.32 2.26 4.91
CA GLU A 64 11.09 1.28 5.69
C GLU A 64 12.47 1.82 6.07
N LEU A 65 13.19 2.47 5.16
CA LEU A 65 14.49 3.08 5.46
C LEU A 65 14.36 4.17 6.53
N ASP A 66 13.34 5.03 6.41
CA ASP A 66 13.04 6.07 7.40
C ASP A 66 12.78 5.46 8.78
N LYS A 67 11.98 4.38 8.86
CA LYS A 67 11.72 3.66 10.12
C LYS A 67 12.94 2.99 10.73
N MET A 68 13.86 2.51 9.90
CA MET A 68 15.11 1.90 10.37
C MET A 68 16.12 2.95 10.84
N GLY A 69 15.85 4.25 10.65
CA GLY A 69 16.79 5.34 10.96
C GLY A 69 18.04 5.29 10.09
N VAL A 70 17.97 4.63 8.92
CA VAL A 70 19.11 4.43 8.03
C VAL A 70 19.31 5.70 7.23
N SER A 71 20.47 6.34 7.41
CA SER A 71 20.88 7.42 6.50
C SER A 71 21.06 6.86 5.09
N LEU A 72 20.55 7.57 4.09
CA LEU A 72 20.77 7.24 2.68
C LEU A 72 22.25 7.27 2.28
N GLU A 73 23.11 7.87 3.11
CA GLU A 73 24.56 7.87 2.96
C GLU A 73 25.19 6.51 3.30
N ASP A 74 24.53 5.69 4.13
CA ASP A 74 24.94 4.31 4.40
C ASP A 74 24.51 3.39 3.24
N ARG A 75 25.30 3.47 2.17
CA ARG A 75 25.10 2.70 0.94
C ARG A 75 25.02 1.20 1.19
N LYS A 76 25.73 0.69 2.21
CA LYS A 76 25.74 -0.75 2.49
C LYS A 76 24.38 -1.19 3.02
N THR A 77 23.90 -0.53 4.07
CA THR A 77 22.61 -0.85 4.71
C THR A 77 21.45 -0.60 3.74
N VAL A 78 21.50 0.49 2.96
CA VAL A 78 20.51 0.74 1.89
C VAL A 78 20.48 -0.40 0.88
N HIS A 79 21.65 -0.87 0.42
CA HIS A 79 21.72 -1.94 -0.58
C HIS A 79 21.24 -3.29 -0.03
N GLU A 80 21.53 -3.60 1.24
CA GLU A 80 21.02 -4.79 1.93
C GLU A 80 19.49 -4.74 2.07
N THR A 81 18.92 -3.59 2.43
CA THR A 81 17.47 -3.39 2.52
C THR A 81 16.78 -3.53 1.17
N ILE A 82 17.37 -2.96 0.10
CA ILE A 82 16.88 -3.15 -1.27
C ILE A 82 16.87 -4.65 -1.62
N LYS A 83 17.99 -5.35 -1.40
CA LYS A 83 18.07 -6.79 -1.69
C LYS A 83 17.07 -7.63 -0.90
N LYS A 84 16.76 -7.23 0.33
CA LYS A 84 15.79 -7.93 1.17
C LYS A 84 14.37 -7.83 0.61
N TYR A 85 13.97 -6.64 0.14
CA TYR A 85 12.58 -6.36 -0.18
C TYR A 85 12.24 -6.32 -1.67
N ILE A 86 13.23 -6.16 -2.55
CA ILE A 86 13.02 -5.97 -3.98
C ILE A 86 13.41 -7.23 -4.75
N ASP A 87 12.54 -7.65 -5.67
CA ASP A 87 12.82 -8.69 -6.66
C ASP A 87 12.35 -8.19 -8.03
N SER A 88 13.28 -7.89 -8.93
CA SER A 88 12.98 -7.31 -10.26
C SER A 88 12.27 -8.29 -11.20
N GLU A 89 12.37 -9.59 -10.92
CA GLU A 89 11.72 -10.62 -11.73
C GLU A 89 10.27 -10.84 -11.31
N SER A 90 9.89 -10.36 -10.13
CA SER A 90 8.51 -10.48 -9.64
C SER A 90 7.57 -9.44 -10.30
N PRO A 91 6.29 -9.78 -10.54
CA PRO A 91 5.34 -8.83 -11.15
C PRO A 91 5.16 -7.51 -10.39
N SER A 92 5.29 -7.55 -9.06
CA SER A 92 5.15 -6.38 -8.16
C SER A 92 6.46 -5.65 -7.89
N ASN A 93 7.60 -6.14 -8.40
CA ASN A 93 8.95 -5.73 -8.02
C ASN A 93 9.29 -5.93 -6.53
N LEU A 94 8.55 -6.80 -5.83
CA LEU A 94 8.76 -7.10 -4.41
C LEU A 94 9.12 -8.58 -4.22
N SER A 95 10.08 -8.84 -3.34
CA SER A 95 10.35 -10.18 -2.81
C SER A 95 9.18 -10.66 -1.93
N GLU A 96 9.16 -11.94 -1.55
CA GLU A 96 8.15 -12.46 -0.61
C GLU A 96 8.14 -11.69 0.72
N GLU A 97 9.32 -11.33 1.22
CA GLU A 97 9.47 -10.54 2.44
C GLU A 97 8.97 -9.09 2.22
N GLY A 98 9.26 -8.49 1.07
CA GLY A 98 8.71 -7.19 0.69
C GLY A 98 7.18 -7.20 0.63
N GLN A 99 6.59 -8.27 0.09
CA GLN A 99 5.13 -8.46 0.04
C GLN A 99 4.53 -8.59 1.45
N LYS A 100 5.17 -9.35 2.35
CA LYS A 100 4.72 -9.46 3.75
C LYS A 100 4.74 -8.11 4.45
N GLU A 101 5.83 -7.34 4.29
CA GLU A 101 5.97 -6.06 4.97
C GLU A 101 5.04 -4.97 4.40
N ILE A 102 4.87 -4.90 3.07
CA ILE A 102 3.96 -3.93 2.46
C ILE A 102 2.49 -4.21 2.81
N ASN A 103 2.12 -5.49 2.95
CA ASN A 103 0.76 -5.86 3.36
C ASN A 103 0.44 -5.44 4.80
N LYS A 104 1.43 -5.35 5.69
CA LYS A 104 1.22 -4.80 7.04
C LYS A 104 0.84 -3.32 6.99
N TYR A 105 1.35 -2.56 6.02
CA TYR A 105 0.92 -1.17 5.80
C TYR A 105 -0.50 -1.11 5.27
N ALA A 106 -0.87 -1.95 4.31
CA ALA A 106 -2.26 -2.01 3.85
C ALA A 106 -3.22 -2.34 5.00
N ASN A 107 -2.86 -3.29 5.87
CA ASN A 107 -3.65 -3.61 7.05
C ASN A 107 -3.74 -2.44 8.04
N GLY A 108 -2.62 -1.77 8.33
CA GLY A 108 -2.61 -0.56 9.16
C GLY A 108 -3.46 0.56 8.56
N GLY A 109 -3.48 0.68 7.23
CA GLY A 109 -4.30 1.64 6.52
C GLY A 109 -5.81 1.45 6.70
N ILE A 110 -6.29 0.23 6.93
CA ILE A 110 -7.70 -0.01 7.29
C ILE A 110 -8.04 0.68 8.61
N ILE A 111 -7.12 0.64 9.59
CA ILE A 111 -7.31 1.33 10.87
C ILE A 111 -7.35 2.84 10.65
N VAL A 112 -6.37 3.38 9.91
CA VAL A 112 -6.31 4.81 9.57
C VAL A 112 -7.59 5.28 8.86
N LEU A 113 -8.08 4.50 7.90
CA LEU A 113 -9.31 4.82 7.18
C LEU A 113 -10.52 4.80 8.11
N LYS A 114 -10.65 3.82 9.01
CA LYS A 114 -11.77 3.76 9.96
C LYS A 114 -11.76 4.91 10.97
N GLU A 115 -10.57 5.33 11.40
CA GLU A 115 -10.43 6.46 12.32
C GLU A 115 -10.79 7.79 11.64
N TYR A 116 -10.40 7.97 10.38
CA TYR A 116 -10.63 9.22 9.67
C TYR A 116 -12.03 9.33 9.07
N PHE A 117 -12.58 8.22 8.59
CA PHE A 117 -13.94 8.15 8.05
C PHE A 117 -14.88 7.59 9.13
N GLU A 118 -15.23 8.43 10.11
CA GLU A 118 -16.20 8.08 11.17
C GLU A 118 -17.51 7.55 10.56
N ASP A 119 -17.99 8.21 9.50
CA ASP A 119 -19.14 7.79 8.72
C ASP A 119 -18.76 7.28 7.32
N LYS A 120 -19.52 6.29 6.84
CA LYS A 120 -19.38 5.79 5.47
C LYS A 120 -19.69 6.92 4.48
N PRO A 121 -18.80 7.22 3.52
CA PRO A 121 -19.08 8.20 2.47
C PRO A 121 -20.33 7.85 1.65
N TYR A 122 -21.15 8.86 1.37
CA TYR A 122 -22.38 8.71 0.57
C TYR A 122 -22.12 8.43 -0.92
N SER A 123 -20.93 8.78 -1.42
CA SER A 123 -20.53 8.54 -2.81
C SER A 123 -19.02 8.32 -2.94
N ILE A 124 -18.61 7.79 -4.10
CA ILE A 124 -17.19 7.57 -4.39
C ILE A 124 -16.43 8.89 -4.60
N GLU A 125 -17.08 9.90 -5.17
CA GLU A 125 -16.51 11.23 -5.34
C GLU A 125 -16.21 11.86 -3.98
N MET A 126 -17.14 11.73 -3.03
CA MET A 126 -16.94 12.23 -1.67
C MET A 126 -15.82 11.46 -0.96
N PHE A 127 -15.74 10.14 -1.16
CA PHE A 127 -14.63 9.33 -0.66
C PHE A 127 -13.28 9.85 -1.21
N ILE A 128 -13.14 10.02 -2.52
CA ILE A 128 -11.88 10.46 -3.15
C ILE A 128 -11.45 11.83 -2.63
N ILE A 129 -12.37 12.79 -2.54
CA ILE A 129 -12.08 14.14 -2.03
C ILE A 129 -11.60 14.09 -0.57
N ASN A 130 -12.30 13.33 0.27
CA ASN A 130 -11.95 13.22 1.69
C ASN A 130 -10.66 12.42 1.90
N PHE A 131 -10.43 11.39 1.09
CA PHE A 131 -9.20 10.59 1.10
C PHE A 131 -8.00 11.46 0.75
N PHE A 132 -8.10 12.30 -0.28
CA PHE A 132 -7.02 13.22 -0.63
C PHE A 132 -6.69 14.19 0.51
N LYS A 133 -7.71 14.80 1.13
CA LYS A 133 -7.53 15.68 2.31
C LYS A 133 -6.88 14.96 3.49
N MET A 134 -7.27 13.70 3.72
CA MET A 134 -6.67 12.84 4.75
C MET A 134 -5.17 12.68 4.48
N ILE A 135 -4.80 12.26 3.28
CA ILE A 135 -3.39 12.04 2.91
C ILE A 135 -2.56 13.32 3.04
N ASP A 136 -3.08 14.46 2.60
CA ASP A 136 -2.43 15.75 2.75
C ASP A 136 -2.19 16.14 4.22
N THR A 137 -3.12 15.75 5.11
CA THR A 137 -2.98 16.00 6.55
C THR A 137 -1.93 15.09 7.16
N LEU A 138 -2.01 13.77 6.88
CA LEU A 138 -1.07 12.77 7.38
C LEU A 138 0.39 13.04 6.96
N ASN A 139 0.59 13.49 5.73
CA ASN A 139 1.92 13.81 5.22
C ASN A 139 2.52 15.10 5.83
N LYS A 140 1.71 15.98 6.45
CA LYS A 140 2.20 17.15 7.19
C LYS A 140 2.58 16.82 8.64
N GLU A 141 2.03 15.74 9.18
CA GLU A 141 2.30 15.26 10.55
C GLU A 141 3.50 14.30 10.62
N SER A 142 3.92 13.75 9.47
CA SER A 142 5.04 12.79 9.33
C SER A 142 6.36 13.50 9.06
#